data_AF-A0A2H5B7K7-F1
#
_entry.id   AF-A0A2H5B7K7-F1
#
_cell.length_a   1.000
_cell.length_b   1.000
_cell.length_c   1.000
_cell.angle_alpha   90.00
_cell.angle_beta   90.00
_cell.angle_gamma   90.00
#
_symmetry.space_group_name_H-M   'P 1'
#
loop_
_entity.id
_entity.type
_entity.pdbx_description
1 polymer ?
#
loop_
_entity_poly.entity_id
_entity_poly.type
_entity_poly.pdbx_seq_one_letter_code
_entity_poly.pdbx_strand_id
1 'polypeptide(L)'
;MDGLFPPPGLFPLPGRTRVEPAPGVVLLPEWLGAAEQRELVAACREWARPPAGMRQVRMPTGGLMSVRTVCLGWHWYPYGYARTVVDGDGAPVKPFPAELGALARRAVAEAYGPAAAEVAGAVGYEPDVALVNHYPHGAKMGLHRDKEERTDAPVVSLSLGDGCVFRLGNTETRTKPWQDLELHSGDLLVFGGPARFAYHGVVRTLPGTADPALGLVGRLNLTVRQSGLPGS
;
A
#
# COMPACT_ATOMS: atom_id res chain seq x y z
N MET A 1 -32.33 -1.50 -34.81
CA MET A 1 -31.95 -0.35 -33.99
C MET A 1 -32.68 -0.52 -32.67
N ASP A 2 -32.09 -0.81 -31.53
CA ASP A 2 -30.69 -0.86 -31.11
C ASP A 2 -30.56 -1.89 -29.99
N GLY A 3 -29.46 -2.66 -30.00
CA GLY A 3 -29.16 -3.68 -29.02
C GLY A 3 -28.74 -3.06 -27.69
N LEU A 4 -29.51 -3.35 -26.64
CA LEU A 4 -29.20 -2.97 -25.27
C LEU A 4 -28.42 -4.12 -24.61
N PHE A 5 -27.13 -4.25 -24.94
CA PHE A 5 -26.21 -5.00 -24.08
C PHE A 5 -25.68 -4.04 -23.00
N PRO A 6 -25.76 -4.40 -21.70
CA PRO A 6 -24.99 -3.68 -20.69
C PRO A 6 -23.49 -3.80 -21.01
N PRO A 7 -22.66 -2.79 -20.68
CA PRO A 7 -21.22 -2.88 -20.88
C PRO A 7 -20.70 -4.13 -20.13
N PRO A 8 -19.74 -4.88 -20.70
CA PRO A 8 -19.23 -6.08 -20.06
C PRO A 8 -18.65 -5.70 -18.70
N GLY A 9 -19.26 -6.22 -17.65
CA GLY A 9 -18.67 -6.23 -16.32
C GLY A 9 -17.30 -6.90 -16.45
N LEU A 10 -16.27 -6.18 -16.02
CA LEU A 10 -14.91 -6.71 -15.92
C LEU A 10 -14.92 -7.73 -14.77
N PHE A 11 -15.34 -8.96 -15.06
CA PHE A 11 -15.02 -10.09 -14.21
C PHE A 11 -13.48 -10.09 -14.00
N PRO A 12 -12.97 -10.40 -12.80
CA PRO A 12 -11.53 -10.52 -12.60
C PRO A 12 -10.96 -11.44 -13.67
N LEU A 13 -9.94 -10.96 -14.40
CA LEU A 13 -9.30 -11.72 -15.47
C LEU A 13 -8.79 -13.03 -14.87
N PRO A 14 -9.37 -14.20 -15.20
CA PRO A 14 -8.94 -15.46 -14.63
C PRO A 14 -7.46 -15.71 -14.97
N GLY A 15 -6.66 -16.09 -13.97
CA GLY A 15 -5.31 -16.63 -14.20
C GLY A 15 -4.16 -15.64 -14.16
N ARG A 16 -4.25 -14.55 -13.38
CA ARG A 16 -3.06 -13.75 -13.06
C ARG A 16 -2.16 -14.54 -12.11
N THR A 17 -0.97 -14.91 -12.57
CA THR A 17 0.02 -15.65 -11.79
C THR A 17 1.04 -14.71 -11.12
N ARG A 18 1.82 -15.25 -10.19
CA ARG A 18 2.98 -14.57 -9.58
C ARG A 18 3.84 -13.87 -10.64
N VAL A 19 4.21 -12.62 -10.38
CA VAL A 19 5.11 -11.82 -11.23
C VAL A 19 6.29 -11.32 -10.41
N GLU A 20 7.48 -11.32 -11.00
CA GLU A 20 8.72 -10.78 -10.41
C GLU A 20 9.26 -9.66 -11.31
N PRO A 21 8.76 -8.43 -11.16
CA PRO A 21 9.03 -7.35 -12.12
C PRO A 21 10.50 -6.90 -12.12
N ALA A 22 11.16 -7.02 -10.97
CA ALA A 22 12.57 -6.70 -10.75
C ALA A 22 13.12 -7.52 -9.57
N PRO A 23 14.45 -7.66 -9.42
CA PRO A 23 15.05 -8.32 -8.26
C PRO A 23 14.54 -7.76 -6.93
N GLY A 24 14.02 -8.64 -6.07
CA GLY A 24 13.47 -8.27 -4.76
C GLY A 24 12.02 -7.76 -4.79
N VAL A 25 11.36 -7.72 -5.97
CA VAL A 25 9.95 -7.33 -6.12
C VAL A 25 9.11 -8.53 -6.52
N VAL A 26 8.04 -8.78 -5.77
CA VAL A 26 7.11 -9.88 -6.01
C VAL A 26 5.68 -9.34 -5.97
N LEU A 27 4.92 -9.61 -7.03
CA LEU A 27 3.47 -9.39 -7.11
C LEU A 27 2.77 -10.75 -7.06
N LEU A 28 1.89 -10.92 -6.09
CA LEU A 28 0.97 -12.05 -5.95
C LEU A 28 -0.46 -11.55 -6.21
N PRO A 29 -1.01 -11.78 -7.41
CA PRO A 29 -2.38 -11.39 -7.73
C PRO A 29 -3.39 -12.17 -6.90
N GLU A 30 -4.53 -11.54 -6.59
CA GLU A 30 -5.65 -12.18 -5.90
C GLU A 30 -5.28 -12.88 -4.57
N TRP A 31 -4.24 -12.36 -3.90
CA TRP A 31 -3.68 -12.96 -2.70
C TRP A 31 -4.64 -12.89 -1.49
N LEU A 32 -5.38 -11.79 -1.37
CA LEU A 32 -6.43 -11.66 -0.35
C LEU A 32 -7.74 -12.27 -0.86
N GLY A 33 -8.27 -13.22 -0.10
CA GLY A 33 -9.61 -13.75 -0.34
C GLY A 33 -10.70 -12.69 -0.11
N ALA A 34 -11.89 -12.89 -0.70
CA ALA A 34 -12.98 -11.91 -0.62
C ALA A 34 -13.41 -11.59 0.83
N ALA A 35 -13.30 -12.53 1.76
CA ALA A 35 -13.59 -12.30 3.18
C ALA A 35 -12.55 -11.38 3.83
N GLU A 36 -11.25 -11.67 3.63
CA GLU A 36 -10.15 -10.85 4.15
C GLU A 36 -10.20 -9.42 3.60
N GLN A 37 -10.55 -9.26 2.31
CA GLN A 37 -10.75 -7.94 1.72
C GLN A 37 -11.85 -7.14 2.44
N ARG A 38 -13.00 -7.76 2.74
CA ARG A 38 -14.11 -7.11 3.47
C ARG A 38 -13.72 -6.75 4.90
N GLU A 39 -13.02 -7.64 5.60
CA GLU A 39 -12.53 -7.41 6.96
C GLU A 39 -11.53 -6.24 7.00
N LEU A 40 -10.58 -6.21 6.07
CA LEU A 40 -9.62 -5.10 5.96
C LEU A 40 -10.30 -3.78 5.62
N VAL A 41 -11.30 -3.77 4.74
CA VAL A 41 -12.08 -2.55 4.45
C VAL A 41 -12.83 -2.08 5.69
N ALA A 42 -13.43 -2.98 6.46
CA ALA A 42 -14.08 -2.63 7.72
C ALA A 42 -13.08 -2.04 8.73
N ALA A 43 -11.92 -2.68 8.92
CA ALA A 43 -10.86 -2.19 9.79
C ALA A 43 -10.35 -0.81 9.35
N CYS A 44 -10.16 -0.59 8.04
CA CYS A 44 -9.76 0.70 7.49
C CYS A 44 -10.79 1.80 7.79
N ARG A 45 -12.09 1.51 7.77
CA ARG A 45 -13.13 2.47 8.15
C ARG A 45 -13.05 2.85 9.62
N GLU A 46 -12.78 1.89 10.50
CA GLU A 46 -12.59 2.15 11.93
C GLU A 46 -11.34 3.00 12.18
N TRP A 47 -10.22 2.64 11.53
CA TRP A 47 -8.99 3.44 11.61
C TRP A 47 -9.16 4.84 11.02
N ALA A 48 -10.02 5.04 10.02
CA ALA A 48 -10.22 6.36 9.44
C ALA A 48 -10.92 7.36 10.38
N ARG A 49 -11.62 6.90 11.42
CA ARG A 49 -12.36 7.77 12.35
C ARG A 49 -11.43 8.59 13.25
N PRO A 50 -11.78 9.86 13.56
CA PRO A 50 -11.09 10.63 14.60
C PRO A 50 -11.18 9.97 15.99
N PRO A 51 -10.23 10.25 16.90
CA PRO A 51 -9.01 11.06 16.70
C PRO A 51 -7.94 10.31 15.89
N ALA A 52 -6.92 11.06 15.44
CA ALA A 52 -5.83 10.57 14.57
C ALA A 52 -6.34 9.85 13.31
N GLY A 53 -7.44 10.37 12.76
CA GLY A 53 -8.16 9.76 11.63
C GLY A 53 -7.54 10.07 10.27
N MET A 54 -8.25 9.65 9.23
CA MET A 54 -7.81 9.85 7.85
C MET A 54 -7.84 11.33 7.45
N ARG A 55 -6.75 11.83 6.87
CA ARG A 55 -6.58 13.25 6.51
C ARG A 55 -5.90 13.41 5.15
N GLN A 56 -6.03 14.57 4.53
CA GLN A 56 -5.15 14.97 3.43
C GLN A 56 -3.85 15.54 4.00
N VAL A 57 -2.72 15.09 3.47
CA VAL A 57 -1.39 15.57 3.90
C VAL A 57 -1.05 16.85 3.13
N ARG A 58 -0.61 17.88 3.85
CA ARG A 58 -0.02 19.08 3.25
C ARG A 58 1.47 18.86 3.03
N MET A 59 1.90 18.94 1.79
CA MET A 59 3.31 18.82 1.44
C MET A 59 4.07 20.09 1.81
N PRO A 60 5.39 20.00 2.08
CA PRO A 60 6.25 21.15 2.36
C PRO A 60 6.25 22.20 1.25
N THR A 61 5.98 21.80 0.02
CA THR A 61 5.82 22.67 -1.15
C THR A 61 4.48 23.42 -1.20
N GLY A 62 3.63 23.28 -0.17
CA GLY A 62 2.33 23.93 -0.03
C GLY A 62 1.16 23.16 -0.63
N GLY A 63 1.41 22.22 -1.55
CA GLY A 63 0.38 21.42 -2.20
C GLY A 63 -0.29 20.41 -1.27
N LEU A 64 -1.59 20.18 -1.45
CA LEU A 64 -2.33 19.11 -0.76
C LEU A 64 -2.26 17.81 -1.57
N MET A 65 -1.98 16.70 -0.91
CA MET A 65 -2.08 15.39 -1.53
C MET A 65 -3.55 15.09 -1.85
N SER A 66 -3.81 14.66 -3.10
CA SER A 66 -5.14 14.17 -3.50
C SER A 66 -5.54 12.89 -2.76
N VAL A 67 -4.54 12.14 -2.28
CA VAL A 67 -4.67 10.95 -1.45
C VAL A 67 -4.94 11.35 0.00
N ARG A 68 -5.80 10.60 0.68
CA ARG A 68 -6.04 10.73 2.11
C ARG A 68 -5.35 9.58 2.84
N THR A 69 -4.73 9.86 3.98
CA THR A 69 -3.90 8.88 4.70
C THR A 69 -4.23 8.87 6.18
N VAL A 70 -4.30 7.67 6.76
CA VAL A 70 -4.18 7.44 8.21
C VAL A 70 -2.98 6.55 8.48
N CYS A 71 -2.31 6.81 9.59
CA CYS A 71 -1.10 6.10 10.01
C CYS A 71 -1.41 5.24 11.25
N LEU A 72 -0.83 4.05 11.31
CA LEU A 72 -0.92 3.11 12.42
C LEU A 72 0.48 2.79 12.92
N GLY A 73 0.63 2.67 14.24
CA GLY A 73 1.91 2.40 14.91
C GLY A 73 2.78 3.63 15.05
N TRP A 74 3.18 4.23 13.92
CA TRP A 74 3.91 5.50 13.86
C TRP A 74 3.25 6.46 12.90
N HIS A 75 3.20 7.73 13.28
CA HIS A 75 2.64 8.78 12.43
C HIS A 75 3.68 9.22 11.41
N TRP A 76 3.48 8.87 10.15
CA TRP A 76 4.26 9.44 9.06
C TRP A 76 3.84 10.87 8.77
N TYR A 77 4.83 11.75 8.69
CA TYR A 77 4.72 13.10 8.17
C TYR A 77 5.91 13.35 7.22
N PRO A 78 5.89 14.40 6.38
CA PRO A 78 7.02 14.70 5.53
C PRO A 78 8.32 14.75 6.36
N TYR A 79 9.30 13.93 5.98
CA TYR A 79 10.63 13.81 6.58
C TYR A 79 10.76 13.00 7.88
N GLY A 80 9.72 12.33 8.38
CA GLY A 80 9.92 11.46 9.54
C GLY A 80 8.69 10.77 10.09
N TYR A 81 8.91 10.19 11.27
CA TYR A 81 7.90 9.49 12.06
C TYR A 81 7.74 10.15 13.43
N ALA A 82 6.52 10.20 13.93
CA ALA A 82 6.19 10.73 15.26
C ALA A 82 5.21 9.81 16.00
N ARG A 83 5.06 10.01 17.31
CA ARG A 83 4.05 9.31 18.14
C ARG A 83 2.71 10.02 18.16
N THR A 84 2.64 11.22 17.61
CA THR A 84 1.42 12.03 17.51
C THR A 84 1.25 12.54 16.08
N VAL A 85 0.03 12.96 15.74
CA VAL A 85 -0.32 13.57 14.46
C VAL A 85 0.16 15.02 14.43
N VAL A 86 1.49 15.20 14.35
CA VAL A 86 2.19 16.50 14.46
C VAL A 86 1.80 17.53 13.39
N ASP A 87 1.22 17.07 12.28
CA ASP A 87 0.74 17.88 11.17
C ASP A 87 -0.80 17.81 11.01
N GLY A 88 -1.52 17.55 12.10
CA GLY A 88 -2.98 17.40 12.11
C GLY A 88 -3.61 17.76 13.45
N ASP A 89 -4.39 16.85 14.03
CA ASP A 89 -5.16 17.08 15.26
C ASP A 89 -4.33 16.97 16.55
N GLY A 90 -3.03 16.64 16.45
CA GLY A 90 -2.12 16.50 17.59
C GLY A 90 -2.36 15.26 18.45
N ALA A 91 -3.34 14.41 18.13
CA ALA A 91 -3.65 13.23 18.91
C ALA A 91 -2.54 12.16 18.80
N PRO A 92 -2.43 11.22 19.76
CA PRO A 92 -1.58 10.05 19.62
C PRO A 92 -1.93 9.25 18.36
N VAL A 93 -0.91 8.74 17.67
CA VAL A 93 -1.13 7.83 16.54
C VAL A 93 -1.84 6.56 17.00
N LYS A 94 -2.67 5.99 16.13
CA LYS A 94 -3.35 4.72 16.40
C LYS A 94 -2.32 3.61 16.64
N PRO A 95 -2.60 2.65 17.53
CA PRO A 95 -1.71 1.52 17.74
C PRO A 95 -1.56 0.71 16.45
N PHE A 96 -0.42 0.03 16.31
CA PHE A 96 -0.22 -0.92 15.22
C PHE A 96 -1.03 -2.19 15.49
N PRO A 97 -1.93 -2.63 14.59
CA PRO A 97 -2.74 -3.83 14.81
C PRO A 97 -1.92 -5.11 14.70
N ALA A 98 -2.04 -6.01 15.68
CA ALA A 98 -1.28 -7.28 15.71
C ALA A 98 -1.64 -8.19 14.52
N GLU A 99 -2.90 -8.20 14.13
CA GLU A 99 -3.44 -8.97 13.00
C GLU A 99 -2.86 -8.48 11.67
N LEU A 100 -2.70 -7.15 11.51
CA LEU A 100 -2.05 -6.57 10.33
C LEU A 100 -0.56 -6.94 10.29
N GLY A 101 0.10 -6.98 11.46
CA GLY A 101 1.48 -7.48 11.57
C GLY A 101 1.62 -8.94 11.17
N ALA A 102 0.70 -9.79 11.63
CA ALA A 102 0.66 -11.21 11.25
C ALA A 102 0.43 -11.39 9.74
N LEU A 103 -0.51 -10.63 9.17
CA LEU A 103 -0.81 -10.62 7.74
C LEU A 103 0.43 -10.22 6.92
N ALA A 104 1.15 -9.17 7.34
CA ALA A 104 2.33 -8.70 6.64
C ALA A 104 3.53 -9.66 6.76
N ARG A 105 3.69 -10.36 7.89
CA ARG A 105 4.67 -11.46 8.00
C ARG A 105 4.34 -12.61 7.04
N ARG A 106 3.07 -12.99 6.95
CA ARG A 106 2.62 -14.00 5.98
C ARG A 106 2.90 -13.55 4.54
N ALA A 107 2.62 -12.29 4.22
CA ALA A 107 2.92 -11.71 2.91
C ALA A 107 4.40 -11.78 2.54
N VAL A 108 5.30 -11.41 3.45
CA VAL A 108 6.77 -11.50 3.22
C VAL A 108 7.21 -12.95 3.05
N ALA A 109 6.71 -13.87 3.89
CA ALA A 109 7.05 -15.28 3.82
C ALA A 109 6.60 -15.92 2.50
N GLU A 110 5.39 -15.63 2.01
CA GLU A 110 4.88 -16.17 0.75
C GLU A 110 5.49 -15.50 -0.48
N ALA A 111 5.79 -14.20 -0.40
CA ALA A 111 6.45 -13.48 -1.47
C ALA A 111 7.86 -14.03 -1.73
N TYR A 112 8.69 -14.19 -0.70
CA TYR A 112 10.08 -14.60 -0.89
C TYR A 112 10.32 -16.10 -0.72
N GLY A 113 9.46 -16.82 0.00
CA GLY A 113 9.63 -18.25 0.26
C GLY A 113 11.03 -18.54 0.83
N PRO A 114 11.75 -19.55 0.31
CA PRO A 114 13.12 -19.84 0.74
C PRO A 114 14.12 -18.68 0.52
N ALA A 115 13.89 -17.83 -0.48
CA ALA A 115 14.76 -16.68 -0.78
C ALA A 115 14.67 -15.57 0.27
N ALA A 116 13.74 -15.65 1.24
CA ALA A 116 13.66 -14.71 2.35
C ALA A 116 14.98 -14.61 3.13
N ALA A 117 15.75 -15.70 3.20
CA ALA A 117 17.07 -15.72 3.85
C ALA A 117 18.10 -14.78 3.21
N GLU A 118 17.91 -14.41 1.94
CA GLU A 118 18.79 -13.53 1.17
C GLU A 118 18.29 -12.08 1.12
N VAL A 119 17.08 -11.82 1.63
CA VAL A 119 16.47 -10.50 1.64
C VAL A 119 16.63 -9.87 3.02
N ALA A 120 17.39 -8.78 3.09
CA ALA A 120 17.64 -8.05 4.33
C ALA A 120 16.31 -7.70 5.04
N GLY A 121 16.21 -8.06 6.32
CA GLY A 121 15.04 -7.81 7.17
C GLY A 121 13.77 -8.59 6.79
N ALA A 122 13.82 -9.54 5.85
CA ALA A 122 12.68 -10.40 5.54
C ALA A 122 12.53 -11.55 6.57
N VAL A 123 13.65 -12.17 6.97
CA VAL A 123 13.67 -13.10 8.11
C VAL A 123 13.47 -12.31 9.39
N GLY A 124 12.49 -12.72 10.20
CA GLY A 124 12.15 -11.99 11.42
C GLY A 124 11.50 -10.64 11.16
N TYR A 125 10.79 -10.47 10.04
CA TYR A 125 10.07 -9.23 9.73
C TYR A 125 9.12 -8.82 10.87
N GLU A 126 9.37 -7.66 11.46
CA GLU A 126 8.66 -7.13 12.63
C GLU A 126 8.05 -5.76 12.28
N PRO A 127 6.97 -5.72 11.48
CA PRO A 127 6.37 -4.46 11.08
C PRO A 127 5.71 -3.76 12.26
N ASP A 128 5.88 -2.46 12.33
CA ASP A 128 5.35 -1.57 13.37
C ASP A 128 4.76 -0.27 12.78
N VAL A 129 4.71 -0.14 11.45
CA VAL A 129 4.14 0.99 10.74
C VAL A 129 3.17 0.50 9.68
N ALA A 130 2.00 1.12 9.59
CA ALA A 130 1.17 1.02 8.40
C ALA A 130 0.60 2.37 7.98
N LEU A 131 0.67 2.66 6.68
CA LEU A 131 -0.02 3.78 6.05
C LEU A 131 -1.22 3.23 5.28
N VAL A 132 -2.43 3.65 5.63
CA VAL A 132 -3.64 3.35 4.87
C VAL A 132 -3.97 4.56 4.01
N ASN A 133 -3.82 4.39 2.70
CA ASN A 133 -4.00 5.42 1.69
C ASN A 133 -5.32 5.22 0.95
N HIS A 134 -6.23 6.19 1.02
CA HIS A 134 -7.46 6.25 0.21
C HIS A 134 -7.27 7.16 -1.00
N TYR A 135 -7.51 6.59 -2.17
CA TYR A 135 -7.46 7.26 -3.47
C TYR A 135 -8.89 7.40 -3.98
N PRO A 136 -9.53 8.57 -3.81
CA PRO A 136 -10.75 8.87 -4.54
C PRO A 136 -10.48 8.88 -6.05
N HIS A 137 -11.54 8.83 -6.87
CA HIS A 137 -11.39 8.87 -8.33
C HIS A 137 -10.60 10.12 -8.77
N GLY A 138 -9.62 9.90 -9.66
CA GLY A 138 -8.70 10.96 -10.11
C GLY A 138 -7.51 11.24 -9.19
N ALA A 139 -7.45 10.65 -7.99
CA ALA A 139 -6.28 10.78 -7.11
C ALA A 139 -5.07 10.05 -7.69
N LYS A 140 -3.88 10.61 -7.43
CA LYS A 140 -2.58 10.06 -7.85
C LYS A 140 -1.53 10.31 -6.78
N MET A 141 -0.48 9.51 -6.82
CA MET A 141 0.69 9.68 -5.96
C MET A 141 1.92 9.67 -6.85
N GLY A 142 2.62 10.80 -6.91
CA GLY A 142 3.85 10.92 -7.70
C GLY A 142 4.92 9.95 -7.21
N LEU A 143 5.97 9.77 -8.02
CA LEU A 143 7.11 8.95 -7.62
C LEU A 143 7.62 9.39 -6.25
N HIS A 144 7.96 8.45 -5.39
CA HIS A 144 8.59 8.68 -4.09
C HIS A 144 9.31 7.41 -3.68
N ARG A 145 10.04 7.45 -2.58
CA ARG A 145 10.64 6.27 -1.98
C ARG A 145 10.35 6.31 -0.50
N ASP A 146 10.19 5.13 0.08
CA ASP A 146 9.98 4.94 1.50
C ASP A 146 11.36 4.86 2.16
N LYS A 147 11.83 5.97 2.71
CA LYS A 147 13.23 6.13 3.17
C LYS A 147 13.36 6.67 4.59
N GLU A 148 12.24 6.85 5.28
CA GLU A 148 12.21 7.36 6.64
C GLU A 148 12.48 6.25 7.67
N GLU A 149 12.49 4.98 7.26
CA GLU A 149 12.83 3.83 8.09
C GLU A 149 14.35 3.66 8.29
N ARG A 150 14.76 3.09 9.42
CA ARG A 150 16.14 2.76 9.80
C ARG A 150 16.49 1.28 9.61
N THR A 151 15.80 0.61 8.69
CA THR A 151 15.99 -0.79 8.37
C THR A 151 15.73 -1.02 6.89
N ASP A 152 16.37 -2.05 6.35
CA ASP A 152 16.23 -2.49 4.95
C ASP A 152 15.09 -3.52 4.77
N ALA A 153 14.32 -3.77 5.83
CA ALA A 153 13.22 -4.72 5.85
C ALA A 153 12.16 -4.42 4.77
N PRO A 154 11.55 -5.43 4.13
CA PRO A 154 10.65 -5.24 2.99
C PRO A 154 9.46 -4.31 3.25
N VAL A 155 8.95 -3.71 2.17
CA VAL A 155 7.66 -3.03 2.15
C VAL A 155 6.59 -3.98 1.63
N VAL A 156 5.50 -4.12 2.39
CA VAL A 156 4.31 -4.89 2.02
C VAL A 156 3.22 -3.92 1.59
N SER A 157 2.63 -4.13 0.42
CA SER A 157 1.60 -3.26 -0.16
C SER A 157 0.38 -4.08 -0.59
N LEU A 158 -0.73 -3.89 0.11
CA LEU A 158 -2.01 -4.57 -0.16
C LEU A 158 -2.95 -3.63 -0.91
N SER A 159 -3.60 -4.10 -1.96
CA SER A 159 -4.56 -3.30 -2.76
C SER A 159 -6.00 -3.74 -2.54
N LEU A 160 -6.92 -2.79 -2.37
CA LEU A 160 -8.35 -3.02 -2.17
C LEU A 160 -9.18 -2.01 -2.98
N GLY A 161 -10.28 -2.44 -3.57
CA GLY A 161 -11.17 -1.59 -4.35
C GLY A 161 -10.69 -1.38 -5.78
N ASP A 162 -10.84 -0.16 -6.29
CA ASP A 162 -10.50 0.13 -7.69
C ASP A 162 -9.02 -0.17 -7.96
N GLY A 163 -8.74 -0.74 -9.13
CA GLY A 163 -7.39 -0.99 -9.59
C GLY A 163 -6.60 0.30 -9.81
N CYS A 164 -5.30 0.16 -10.05
CA CYS A 164 -4.43 1.28 -10.40
C CYS A 164 -3.29 0.88 -11.31
N VAL A 165 -2.73 1.86 -12.01
CA VAL A 165 -1.41 1.73 -12.65
C VAL A 165 -0.36 2.20 -11.65
N PHE A 166 0.34 1.24 -11.07
CA PHE A 166 1.48 1.45 -10.19
C PHE A 166 2.75 1.52 -11.01
N ARG A 167 3.58 2.54 -10.78
CA ARG A 167 4.87 2.69 -11.43
C ARG A 167 5.99 2.30 -10.49
N LEU A 168 6.79 1.34 -10.90
CA LEU A 168 8.06 0.95 -10.28
C LEU A 168 9.22 1.56 -11.07
N GLY A 169 10.14 2.24 -10.40
CA GLY A 169 11.37 2.80 -10.96
C GLY A 169 12.62 2.15 -10.39
N ASN A 170 13.77 2.76 -10.67
CA ASN A 170 15.07 2.36 -10.08
C ASN A 170 15.26 2.97 -8.68
N THR A 171 16.39 2.67 -8.02
CA THR A 171 16.72 3.17 -6.67
C THR A 171 17.52 4.48 -6.66
N GLU A 172 18.02 4.92 -7.83
CA GLU A 172 18.95 6.03 -7.94
C GLU A 172 18.23 7.35 -8.24
N THR A 173 17.32 7.33 -9.21
CA THR A 173 16.68 8.51 -9.78
C THR A 173 15.18 8.34 -9.98
N ARG A 174 14.47 9.47 -10.05
CA ARG A 174 13.03 9.51 -10.35
C ARG A 174 12.73 9.31 -11.84
N THR A 175 13.75 9.19 -12.69
CA THR A 175 13.62 9.09 -14.14
C THR A 175 13.64 7.62 -14.59
N LYS A 176 13.53 7.40 -15.90
CA LYS A 176 13.54 6.06 -16.50
C LYS A 176 14.82 5.27 -16.18
N PRO A 177 14.80 3.93 -16.23
CA PRO A 177 13.68 3.08 -16.65
C PRO A 177 12.57 3.00 -15.59
N TRP A 178 11.33 2.85 -16.07
CA TRP A 178 10.15 2.59 -15.26
C TRP A 178 9.45 1.34 -15.80
N GLN A 179 8.78 0.62 -14.91
CA GLN A 179 7.89 -0.48 -15.22
C GLN A 179 6.55 -0.20 -14.57
N ASP A 180 5.50 -0.21 -15.38
CA ASP A 180 4.14 0.01 -14.91
C ASP A 180 3.46 -1.35 -14.70
N LEU A 181 2.83 -1.50 -13.54
CA LEU A 181 2.11 -2.70 -13.08
C LEU A 181 0.66 -2.33 -12.83
N GLU A 182 -0.26 -3.14 -13.32
CA GLU A 182 -1.65 -3.02 -12.88
C GLU A 182 -1.83 -3.77 -11.56
N LEU A 183 -2.29 -3.07 -10.53
CA LEU A 183 -2.66 -3.64 -9.25
C LEU A 183 -4.18 -3.58 -9.10
N HIS A 184 -4.79 -4.71 -8.79
CA HIS A 184 -6.24 -4.87 -8.65
C HIS A 184 -6.61 -5.21 -7.20
N SER A 185 -7.91 -5.23 -6.88
CA SER A 185 -8.39 -5.58 -5.54
C SER A 185 -7.93 -6.99 -5.16
N GLY A 186 -7.32 -7.11 -3.99
CA GLY A 186 -6.77 -8.35 -3.46
C GLY A 186 -5.31 -8.62 -3.80
N ASP A 187 -4.69 -7.83 -4.68
CA ASP A 187 -3.27 -8.00 -5.02
C ASP A 187 -2.36 -7.66 -3.84
N LEU A 188 -1.31 -8.47 -3.67
CA LEU A 188 -0.18 -8.23 -2.79
C LEU A 188 1.06 -7.88 -3.61
N LEU A 189 1.70 -6.75 -3.31
CA LEU A 189 3.02 -6.39 -3.81
C LEU A 189 4.00 -6.30 -2.64
N VAL A 190 5.12 -7.02 -2.71
CA VAL A 190 6.22 -6.93 -1.74
C VAL A 190 7.48 -6.50 -2.46
N PHE A 191 8.18 -5.49 -1.93
CA PHE A 191 9.48 -5.08 -2.45
C PHE A 191 10.49 -4.83 -1.34
N GLY A 192 11.69 -5.39 -1.52
CA GLY A 192 12.76 -5.45 -0.53
C GLY A 192 14.10 -5.70 -1.22
N GLY A 193 15.15 -5.95 -0.44
CA GLY A 193 16.49 -6.21 -0.98
C GLY A 193 16.93 -5.11 -1.95
N PRO A 194 17.38 -5.44 -3.18
CA PRO A 194 17.80 -4.45 -4.19
C PRO A 194 16.73 -3.40 -4.53
N ALA A 195 15.44 -3.70 -4.35
CA ALA A 195 14.33 -2.82 -4.67
C ALA A 195 13.73 -2.11 -3.44
N ARG A 196 14.28 -2.31 -2.23
CA ARG A 196 13.74 -1.75 -0.97
C ARG A 196 13.49 -0.23 -1.04
N PHE A 197 14.37 0.49 -1.73
CA PHE A 197 14.31 1.94 -1.89
C PHE A 197 13.97 2.39 -3.31
N ALA A 198 13.31 1.53 -4.10
CA ALA A 198 12.90 1.85 -5.45
C ALA A 198 11.93 3.04 -5.46
N TYR A 199 12.13 3.98 -6.39
CA TYR A 199 11.15 5.02 -6.63
C TYR A 199 9.86 4.39 -7.14
N HIS A 200 8.73 4.75 -6.57
CA HIS A 200 7.45 4.21 -6.98
C HIS A 200 6.29 5.16 -6.74
N GLY A 201 5.13 4.87 -7.34
CA GLY A 201 3.94 5.70 -7.17
C GLY A 201 2.72 5.17 -7.91
N VAL A 202 1.60 5.87 -7.76
CA VAL A 202 0.34 5.57 -8.44
C VAL A 202 0.12 6.61 -9.51
N VAL A 203 0.25 6.21 -10.79
CA VAL A 203 0.11 7.09 -11.95
C VAL A 203 -1.35 7.52 -12.13
N ARG A 204 -2.26 6.54 -12.04
CA ARG A 204 -3.71 6.73 -12.10
C ARG A 204 -4.44 5.57 -11.43
N THR A 205 -5.62 5.85 -10.89
CA THR A 205 -6.60 4.82 -10.53
C THR A 205 -7.39 4.35 -11.76
N LEU A 206 -8.05 3.21 -11.66
CA LEU A 206 -8.92 2.61 -12.67
C LEU A 206 -10.36 2.53 -12.10
N PRO A 207 -11.12 3.64 -12.09
CA PRO A 207 -12.47 3.68 -11.51
C PRO A 207 -13.42 2.63 -12.07
N GLY A 208 -14.24 2.05 -11.19
CA GLY A 208 -15.30 1.11 -11.59
C GLY A 208 -14.81 -0.32 -11.82
N THR A 209 -13.62 -0.64 -11.32
CA THR A 209 -13.04 -2.00 -11.41
C THR A 209 -13.18 -2.79 -10.11
N ALA A 210 -13.54 -2.13 -9.01
CA ALA A 210 -13.84 -2.81 -7.75
C ALA A 210 -15.09 -3.69 -7.83
N ASP A 211 -15.09 -4.83 -7.14
CA ASP A 211 -16.33 -5.56 -6.83
C ASP A 211 -17.25 -4.68 -5.97
N PRO A 212 -18.48 -4.36 -6.43
CA PRO A 212 -19.43 -3.58 -5.63
C PRO A 212 -19.74 -4.19 -4.25
N ALA A 213 -19.62 -5.51 -4.09
CA ALA A 213 -19.85 -6.20 -2.81
C ALA A 213 -18.81 -5.83 -1.74
N LEU A 214 -17.67 -5.25 -2.11
CA LEU A 214 -16.68 -4.71 -1.18
C LEU A 214 -17.18 -3.43 -0.47
N GLY A 215 -18.18 -2.74 -1.06
CA GLY A 215 -18.75 -1.51 -0.52
C GLY A 215 -17.76 -0.35 -0.44
N LEU A 216 -16.67 -0.40 -1.22
CA LEU A 216 -15.64 0.62 -1.24
C LEU A 216 -15.71 1.41 -2.56
N VAL A 217 -15.77 2.74 -2.44
CA VAL A 217 -15.64 3.65 -3.59
C VAL A 217 -14.21 4.16 -3.66
N GLY A 218 -13.57 3.99 -4.82
CA GLY A 218 -12.15 4.30 -5.01
C GLY A 218 -11.25 3.15 -4.59
N ARG A 219 -9.99 3.46 -4.30
CA ARG A 219 -8.96 2.49 -3.94
C ARG A 219 -8.45 2.73 -2.53
N LEU A 220 -8.24 1.65 -1.78
CA LEU A 220 -7.42 1.65 -0.58
C LEU A 220 -6.10 0.92 -0.84
N ASN A 221 -5.04 1.39 -0.19
CA ASN A 221 -3.78 0.70 -0.11
C ASN A 221 -3.27 0.70 1.32
N LEU A 222 -2.91 -0.48 1.82
CA LEU A 222 -2.23 -0.61 3.10
C LEU A 222 -0.76 -0.86 2.80
N THR A 223 0.10 0.09 3.13
CA THR A 223 1.55 -0.05 3.05
C THR A 223 2.08 -0.35 4.44
N VAL A 224 2.52 -1.58 4.68
CA VAL A 224 3.06 -2.04 5.96
C VAL A 224 4.59 -2.09 5.89
N ARG A 225 5.24 -1.58 6.94
CA ARG A 225 6.69 -1.39 7.01
C ARG A 225 7.20 -1.68 8.42
N GLN A 226 8.50 -1.92 8.52
CA GLN A 226 9.24 -1.93 9.79
C GLN A 226 10.06 -0.64 9.87
N SER A 227 9.92 0.10 10.96
CA SER A 227 10.55 1.42 11.14
C SER A 227 12.03 1.32 11.51
N GLY A 228 12.43 0.28 12.26
CA GLY A 228 13.75 0.21 12.89
C GLY A 228 13.99 1.28 13.96
N LEU A 229 12.94 1.96 14.41
CA LEU A 229 13.00 2.93 15.51
C LEU A 229 12.86 2.19 16.85
N PRO A 230 13.50 2.69 17.93
CA PRO A 230 13.33 2.09 19.25
C PRO A 230 11.86 2.21 19.67
N GLY A 231 11.27 1.07 20.04
CA GLY A 231 9.99 1.06 20.75
C GLY A 231 10.16 1.72 22.11
N SER A 232 9.20 2.56 22.50
CA SER A 232 9.08 3.06 23.88
C SER A 232 8.46 2.00 24.78
#